data_AF-A0A7U2QR67-F1
#
_entry.id   AF-A0A7U2QR67-F1
#
_cell.length_a   1.000
_cell.length_b   1.000
_cell.length_c   1.000
_cell.angle_alpha   90.00
_cell.angle_beta   90.00
_cell.angle_gamma   90.00
#
_symmetry.space_group_name_H-M   'P 1'
#
loop_
_entity.id
_entity.type
_entity.pdbx_description
1 polymer ?
#
loop_
_entity_poly.entity_id
_entity_poly.type
_entity_poly.pdbx_seq_one_letter_code
_entity_poly.pdbx_strand_id
1 'polypeptide(L)'
;MASSILSIPPEILRMIFAPLSPSDLHAFLRNVVDRPELGSFVHVMILRGDCFYIDARSYRDKSPKLLVTEVVLDELVNYIERIHIPYAEQWIEELRAGTIDAFVTLLLSQLPSLRCLYLDQNFARETRLMGMMLRSALCEEPQVSHLSSFAHLQDVTIVYPFIGLDIRRYTDVRNTTDVLPLLYLPSVERIRTFVDNPITFMWPGKYPPNPSRLASLDLTMLREGHLGQVLSVTRGLRKLQWDWYYRPDIKDHFVSNIIDLDQIAADLSHVQETLTDLTITAGSDCSEADAERPEVTFSGSFKTFSGLHMIEKLEAPIPFLLGFSSSAPYVVGLEEALPGNIQWLTLTDDLCLQYEWEWQWETEYLLGALRSWLQDWRKSTPRLQGFRLLMRVFKVRHWDPELIQGLRDMGAQTGIRIEIIEERRKWAGKMES
;
A
#
# COMPACT_ATOMS: atom_id res chain seq x y z
N MET A 1 -28.67 -36.44 -31.08
CA MET A 1 -27.31 -37.03 -31.08
C MET A 1 -26.39 -36.11 -31.84
N ALA A 2 -25.12 -36.02 -31.41
CA ALA A 2 -24.13 -34.94 -31.63
C ALA A 2 -24.37 -33.75 -30.67
N SER A 3 -23.76 -33.65 -29.49
CA SER A 3 -22.34 -33.75 -29.09
C SER A 3 -21.44 -32.73 -29.80
N SER A 4 -21.27 -31.57 -29.17
CA SER A 4 -20.11 -30.71 -29.33
C SER A 4 -19.64 -30.29 -27.94
N ILE A 5 -18.77 -31.14 -27.40
CA ILE A 5 -17.94 -30.96 -26.23
C ILE A 5 -17.08 -29.71 -26.46
N LEU A 6 -17.26 -28.68 -25.64
CA LEU A 6 -16.28 -27.60 -25.49
C LEU A 6 -15.13 -28.16 -24.65
N SER A 7 -14.12 -28.65 -25.35
CA SER A 7 -12.81 -28.98 -24.81
C SER A 7 -12.08 -27.70 -24.42
N ILE A 8 -12.19 -27.31 -23.15
CA ILE A 8 -11.32 -26.30 -22.54
C ILE A 8 -10.17 -27.06 -21.85
N PRO A 9 -8.89 -26.79 -22.17
CA PRO A 9 -7.76 -27.43 -21.51
C PRO A 9 -7.71 -27.09 -20.00
N PRO A 10 -7.12 -27.93 -19.13
CA PRO A 10 -7.13 -27.75 -17.66
C PRO A 10 -6.14 -26.68 -17.15
N GLU A 11 -5.74 -25.72 -17.98
CA GLU A 11 -4.67 -24.79 -17.69
C GLU A 11 -5.24 -23.38 -17.50
N ILE A 12 -5.48 -23.02 -16.24
CA ILE A 12 -5.61 -21.66 -15.72
C ILE A 12 -6.72 -20.83 -16.41
N LEU A 13 -7.92 -20.78 -15.80
CA LEU A 13 -8.85 -19.68 -16.03
C LEU A 13 -8.21 -18.38 -15.49
N ARG A 14 -7.40 -17.72 -16.33
CA ARG A 14 -7.00 -16.33 -16.14
C ARG A 14 -8.20 -15.46 -16.48
N MET A 15 -8.98 -15.11 -15.47
CA MET A 15 -10.00 -14.09 -15.62
C MET A 15 -9.33 -12.72 -15.52
N ILE A 16 -8.69 -12.34 -16.63
CA ILE A 16 -8.35 -10.94 -16.90
C ILE A 16 -9.65 -10.32 -17.37
N PHE A 17 -10.40 -9.78 -16.44
CA PHE A 17 -11.54 -8.96 -16.79
C PHE A 17 -11.02 -7.68 -17.44
N ALA A 18 -11.25 -7.53 -18.75
CA ALA A 18 -11.50 -6.21 -19.35
C ALA A 18 -12.58 -5.50 -18.51
N PRO A 19 -12.68 -4.16 -18.48
CA PRO A 19 -13.57 -3.44 -17.56
C PRO A 19 -14.96 -4.08 -17.58
N LEU A 20 -15.29 -4.76 -16.48
CA LEU A 20 -16.52 -5.54 -16.38
C LEU A 20 -17.67 -4.56 -16.48
N SER A 21 -18.54 -4.74 -17.47
CA SER A 21 -19.88 -4.20 -17.32
C SER A 21 -20.56 -4.90 -16.14
N PRO A 22 -21.46 -4.23 -15.41
CA PRO A 22 -22.31 -4.84 -14.39
C PRO A 22 -22.98 -6.17 -14.82
N SER A 23 -23.23 -6.37 -16.11
CA SER A 23 -23.81 -7.60 -16.67
C SER A 23 -22.89 -8.80 -16.60
N ASP A 24 -21.58 -8.60 -16.73
CA ASP A 24 -20.59 -9.68 -16.85
C ASP A 24 -20.21 -10.22 -15.46
N LEU A 25 -20.13 -9.33 -14.45
CA LEU A 25 -19.97 -9.73 -13.05
C LEU A 25 -21.17 -10.55 -12.57
N HIS A 26 -22.38 -10.12 -12.95
CA HIS A 26 -23.62 -10.83 -12.67
C HIS A 26 -23.64 -12.22 -13.33
N ALA A 27 -23.35 -12.32 -14.63
CA ALA A 27 -23.33 -13.60 -15.33
C ALA A 27 -22.30 -14.57 -14.73
N PHE A 28 -21.15 -14.07 -14.31
CA PHE A 28 -20.14 -14.88 -13.66
C PHE A 28 -20.57 -15.37 -12.26
N LEU A 29 -21.05 -14.46 -11.41
CA LEU A 29 -21.56 -14.79 -10.07
C LEU A 29 -22.62 -15.88 -10.13
N ARG A 30 -23.59 -15.75 -11.05
CA ARG A 30 -24.62 -16.75 -11.25
C ARG A 30 -24.02 -18.11 -11.62
N ASN A 31 -23.11 -18.14 -12.59
CA ASN A 31 -22.48 -19.39 -13.02
C ASN A 31 -21.69 -20.07 -11.88
N VAL A 32 -21.00 -19.31 -11.04
CA VAL A 32 -20.23 -19.88 -9.92
C VAL A 32 -21.15 -20.35 -8.80
N VAL A 33 -22.26 -19.66 -8.52
CA VAL A 33 -23.25 -20.09 -7.52
C VAL A 33 -24.02 -21.33 -8.00
N ASP A 34 -24.39 -21.38 -9.28
CA ASP A 34 -25.08 -22.53 -9.89
C ASP A 34 -24.16 -23.76 -10.04
N ARG A 35 -22.86 -23.52 -10.21
CA ARG A 35 -21.82 -24.54 -10.40
C ARG A 35 -20.59 -24.23 -9.54
N PRO A 36 -20.65 -24.51 -8.21
CA PRO A 36 -19.56 -24.23 -7.28
C PRO A 36 -18.21 -24.85 -7.68
N GLU A 37 -18.22 -25.95 -8.43
CA GLU A 37 -17.02 -26.55 -8.99
C GLU A 37 -16.22 -25.60 -9.88
N LEU A 38 -16.89 -24.65 -10.55
CA LEU A 38 -16.22 -23.64 -11.38
C LEU A 38 -15.34 -22.71 -10.55
N GLY A 39 -15.78 -22.37 -9.32
CA GLY A 39 -15.00 -21.54 -8.39
C GLY A 39 -13.66 -22.17 -7.99
N SER A 40 -13.56 -23.50 -8.01
CA SER A 40 -12.31 -24.22 -7.71
C SER A 40 -11.24 -24.07 -8.81
N PHE A 41 -11.64 -23.73 -10.04
CA PHE A 41 -10.71 -23.51 -11.15
C PHE A 41 -10.21 -22.06 -11.26
N VAL A 42 -10.75 -21.15 -10.44
CA VAL A 42 -10.38 -19.74 -10.45
C VAL A 42 -9.20 -19.52 -9.50
N HIS A 43 -8.04 -19.23 -10.09
CA HIS A 43 -6.81 -18.96 -9.33
C HIS A 43 -6.44 -17.48 -9.29
N VAL A 44 -6.97 -16.67 -10.21
CA VAL A 44 -6.65 -15.25 -10.33
C VAL A 44 -7.94 -14.48 -10.51
N MET A 45 -8.17 -13.49 -9.67
CA MET A 45 -9.31 -12.59 -9.74
C MET A 45 -8.79 -11.15 -9.79
N ILE A 46 -9.07 -10.46 -10.89
CA ILE A 46 -8.69 -9.07 -11.11
C ILE A 46 -9.96 -8.28 -11.41
N LEU A 47 -10.42 -7.47 -10.45
CA LEU A 47 -11.54 -6.57 -10.64
C LEU A 47 -11.04 -5.16 -10.90
N ARG A 48 -11.26 -4.69 -12.14
CA ARG A 48 -10.93 -3.34 -12.60
C ARG A 48 -12.16 -2.67 -13.18
N GLY A 49 -12.36 -1.40 -12.84
CA GLY A 49 -13.46 -0.57 -13.30
C GLY A 49 -12.96 0.81 -13.70
N ASP A 50 -13.69 1.43 -14.62
CA ASP A 50 -13.42 2.80 -15.09
C ASP A 50 -14.57 3.75 -14.71
N CYS A 51 -15.39 3.37 -13.71
CA CYS A 51 -16.68 3.99 -13.45
C CYS A 51 -16.62 5.25 -12.58
N PHE A 52 -15.55 5.47 -11.81
CA PHE A 52 -15.42 6.63 -10.93
C PHE A 52 -14.40 7.65 -11.43
N TYR A 53 -14.87 8.87 -11.69
CA TYR A 53 -14.00 10.04 -11.73
C TYR A 53 -13.49 10.30 -10.31
N ILE A 54 -12.17 10.19 -10.13
CA ILE A 54 -11.53 10.38 -8.84
C ILE A 54 -11.44 11.88 -8.56
N ASP A 55 -12.51 12.45 -8.01
CA ASP A 55 -12.42 13.76 -7.35
C ASP A 55 -12.14 13.57 -5.85
N ALA A 56 -11.49 14.54 -5.23
CA ALA A 56 -11.21 14.55 -3.80
C ALA A 56 -12.49 14.62 -2.94
N ARG A 57 -13.65 14.88 -3.54
CA ARG A 57 -14.98 14.81 -2.89
C ARG A 57 -15.79 13.58 -3.26
N SER A 58 -15.28 12.71 -4.14
CA SER A 58 -15.99 11.52 -4.63
C SER A 58 -16.42 10.57 -3.52
N TYR A 59 -15.72 10.59 -2.36
CA TYR A 59 -16.09 9.86 -1.15
C TYR A 59 -17.51 10.18 -0.63
N ARG A 60 -18.08 11.35 -1.00
CA ARG A 60 -19.46 11.74 -0.67
C ARG A 60 -20.50 11.11 -1.59
N ASP A 61 -20.10 10.72 -2.80
CA ASP A 61 -21.00 10.10 -3.76
C ASP A 61 -21.37 8.69 -3.29
N LYS A 62 -22.51 8.16 -3.70
CA LYS A 62 -22.82 6.76 -3.43
C LYS A 62 -22.10 5.87 -4.44
N SER A 63 -21.57 4.74 -3.97
CA SER A 63 -21.08 3.67 -4.84
C SER A 63 -22.18 3.24 -5.82
N PRO A 64 -21.80 2.77 -7.03
CA PRO A 64 -22.78 2.45 -8.04
C PRO A 64 -23.52 1.20 -7.59
N LYS A 65 -24.83 1.16 -7.81
CA LYS A 65 -25.59 -0.03 -7.47
C LYS A 65 -25.60 -0.99 -8.64
N LEU A 66 -25.31 -2.26 -8.36
CA LEU A 66 -25.51 -3.34 -9.31
C LEU A 66 -26.99 -3.71 -9.29
N LEU A 67 -27.67 -3.50 -10.41
CA LEU A 67 -29.06 -3.89 -10.58
C LEU A 67 -29.11 -5.34 -11.03
N VAL A 68 -29.74 -6.18 -10.20
CA VAL A 68 -29.94 -7.61 -10.46
C VAL A 68 -31.43 -7.92 -10.35
N THR A 69 -31.93 -8.85 -11.16
CA THR A 69 -33.34 -9.26 -11.12
C THR A 69 -33.67 -10.01 -9.83
N GLU A 70 -34.87 -9.84 -9.28
CA GLU A 70 -35.32 -10.49 -8.03
C GLU A 70 -35.10 -12.01 -8.01
N VAL A 71 -35.37 -12.70 -9.13
CA VAL A 71 -35.19 -14.16 -9.24
C VAL A 71 -33.75 -14.58 -8.94
N VAL A 72 -32.77 -13.83 -9.46
CA VAL A 72 -31.36 -14.11 -9.23
C VAL A 72 -30.95 -13.69 -7.82
N LEU A 73 -31.47 -12.57 -7.31
CA LEU A 73 -31.22 -12.15 -5.93
C LEU A 73 -31.65 -13.24 -4.94
N ASP A 74 -32.81 -13.87 -5.15
CA ASP A 74 -33.26 -14.95 -4.27
C ASP A 74 -32.34 -16.19 -4.32
N GLU A 75 -31.78 -16.55 -5.49
CA GLU A 75 -30.75 -17.60 -5.61
C GLU A 75 -29.50 -17.27 -4.80
N LEU A 76 -29.01 -16.03 -4.90
CA LEU A 76 -27.82 -15.57 -4.16
C LEU A 76 -28.08 -15.46 -2.65
N VAL A 77 -29.28 -15.03 -2.25
CA VAL A 77 -29.70 -14.95 -0.83
C VAL A 77 -29.75 -16.35 -0.21
N ASN A 78 -30.34 -17.32 -0.90
CA ASN A 78 -30.36 -18.72 -0.46
C ASN A 78 -28.94 -19.26 -0.23
N TYR A 79 -27.95 -18.79 -0.98
CA TYR A 79 -26.56 -19.16 -0.74
C TYR A 79 -26.04 -18.56 0.58
N ILE A 80 -26.22 -17.25 0.81
CA ILE A 80 -25.73 -16.57 2.03
C ILE A 80 -26.32 -17.21 3.30
N GLU A 81 -27.62 -17.54 3.28
CA GLU A 81 -28.30 -18.19 4.41
C GLU A 81 -27.66 -19.54 4.80
N ARG A 82 -27.08 -20.27 3.84
CA ARG A 82 -26.41 -21.57 4.07
C ARG A 82 -25.01 -21.43 4.69
N ILE A 83 -24.39 -20.25 4.64
CA ILE A 83 -23.05 -20.04 5.21
C ILE A 83 -23.11 -20.00 6.76
N HIS A 84 -24.30 -19.71 7.32
CA HIS A 84 -24.56 -19.67 8.76
C HIS A 84 -23.66 -18.70 9.56
N ILE A 85 -23.58 -17.46 9.10
CA ILE A 85 -22.78 -16.39 9.71
C ILE A 85 -23.64 -15.36 10.45
N PRO A 86 -23.14 -14.74 11.53
CA PRO A 86 -23.94 -13.88 12.42
C PRO A 86 -24.42 -12.57 11.78
N TYR A 87 -23.86 -12.19 10.63
CA TYR A 87 -24.22 -10.99 9.88
C TYR A 87 -24.87 -11.31 8.51
N ALA A 88 -25.43 -12.52 8.36
CA ALA A 88 -26.11 -12.93 7.13
C ALA A 88 -27.24 -11.96 6.73
N GLU A 89 -28.08 -11.52 7.69
CA GLU A 89 -29.17 -10.58 7.43
C GLU A 89 -28.65 -9.26 6.86
N GLN A 90 -27.64 -8.67 7.50
CA GLN A 90 -26.99 -7.44 7.02
C GLN A 90 -26.41 -7.62 5.62
N TRP A 91 -25.78 -8.77 5.33
CA TRP A 91 -25.23 -9.05 4.00
C TRP A 91 -26.34 -9.20 2.95
N ILE A 92 -27.45 -9.88 3.28
CA ILE A 92 -28.61 -10.02 2.39
C ILE A 92 -29.23 -8.66 2.07
N GLU A 93 -29.39 -7.79 3.07
CA GLU A 93 -29.91 -6.43 2.88
C GLU A 93 -29.03 -5.61 1.92
N GLU A 94 -27.71 -5.65 2.12
CA GLU A 94 -26.73 -4.94 1.29
C GLU A 94 -26.67 -5.51 -0.14
N LEU A 95 -26.79 -6.84 -0.28
CA LEU A 95 -26.89 -7.51 -1.58
C LEU A 95 -28.15 -7.07 -2.34
N ARG A 96 -29.32 -7.07 -1.68
CA ARG A 96 -30.58 -6.56 -2.26
C ARG A 96 -30.52 -5.07 -2.56
N ALA A 97 -29.77 -4.29 -1.77
CA ALA A 97 -29.54 -2.88 -2.00
C ALA A 97 -28.59 -2.60 -3.19
N GLY A 98 -27.95 -3.62 -3.72
CA GLY A 98 -27.11 -3.57 -4.91
C GLY A 98 -25.66 -3.18 -4.63
N THR A 99 -25.16 -3.30 -3.39
CA THR A 99 -23.84 -2.75 -3.04
C THR A 99 -22.69 -3.59 -3.55
N ILE A 100 -21.63 -2.94 -4.06
CA ILE A 100 -20.48 -3.61 -4.66
C ILE A 100 -19.78 -4.55 -3.67
N ASP A 101 -19.59 -4.08 -2.42
CA ASP A 101 -18.98 -4.86 -1.34
C ASP A 101 -19.71 -6.20 -1.12
N ALA A 102 -21.05 -6.20 -1.12
CA ALA A 102 -21.83 -7.43 -0.95
C ALA A 102 -21.60 -8.43 -2.08
N PHE A 103 -21.53 -7.96 -3.33
CA PHE A 103 -21.25 -8.80 -4.49
C PHE A 103 -19.80 -9.30 -4.53
N VAL A 104 -18.82 -8.45 -4.19
CA VAL A 104 -17.41 -8.83 -4.10
C VAL A 104 -17.22 -9.87 -2.99
N THR A 105 -17.84 -9.67 -1.83
CA THR A 105 -17.81 -10.60 -0.70
C THR A 105 -18.40 -11.95 -1.10
N LEU A 106 -19.52 -11.95 -1.83
CA LEU A 106 -20.16 -13.18 -2.32
C LEU A 106 -19.27 -13.90 -3.29
N LEU A 107 -18.70 -13.17 -4.25
CA LEU A 107 -17.78 -13.76 -5.20
C LEU A 107 -16.59 -14.41 -4.50
N LEU A 108 -15.90 -13.68 -3.62
CA LEU A 108 -14.73 -14.19 -2.90
C LEU A 108 -15.05 -15.43 -2.06
N SER A 109 -16.23 -15.49 -1.44
CA SER A 109 -16.65 -16.67 -0.68
C SER A 109 -16.73 -17.95 -1.53
N GLN A 110 -16.86 -17.82 -2.86
CA GLN A 110 -16.96 -18.93 -3.80
C GLN A 110 -15.62 -19.40 -4.39
N LEU A 111 -14.49 -18.76 -4.06
CA LEU A 111 -13.21 -19.02 -4.73
C LEU A 111 -12.20 -19.67 -3.78
N PRO A 112 -12.36 -20.98 -3.46
CA PRO A 112 -11.50 -21.66 -2.48
C PRO A 112 -10.04 -21.83 -2.95
N SER A 113 -9.82 -21.80 -4.27
CA SER A 113 -8.51 -22.02 -4.88
C SER A 113 -7.83 -20.74 -5.37
N LEU A 114 -8.30 -19.58 -4.90
CA LEU A 114 -7.76 -18.28 -5.29
C LEU A 114 -6.32 -18.12 -4.82
N ARG A 115 -5.44 -17.68 -5.72
CA ARG A 115 -4.01 -17.41 -5.47
C ARG A 115 -3.64 -15.94 -5.59
N CYS A 116 -4.34 -15.19 -6.42
CA CYS A 116 -4.10 -13.78 -6.65
C CYS A 116 -5.44 -13.03 -6.62
N LEU A 117 -5.52 -12.02 -5.75
CA LEU A 117 -6.64 -11.09 -5.65
C LEU A 117 -6.15 -9.68 -5.96
N TYR A 118 -6.75 -9.07 -6.97
CA TYR A 118 -6.56 -7.66 -7.28
C TYR A 118 -7.93 -6.96 -7.31
N LEU A 119 -8.12 -6.00 -6.42
CA LEU A 119 -9.28 -5.11 -6.37
C LEU A 119 -8.81 -3.68 -6.62
N ASP A 120 -9.36 -3.04 -7.64
CA ASP A 120 -9.13 -1.61 -7.81
C ASP A 120 -10.03 -0.75 -6.91
N GLN A 121 -9.82 0.56 -6.96
CA GLN A 121 -10.55 1.58 -6.20
C GLN A 121 -12.08 1.55 -6.35
N ASN A 122 -12.63 1.06 -7.47
CA ASN A 122 -14.08 0.98 -7.68
C ASN A 122 -14.69 -0.18 -6.88
N PHE A 123 -13.90 -1.23 -6.65
CA PHE A 123 -14.31 -2.43 -5.92
C PHE A 123 -13.85 -2.44 -4.45
N ALA A 124 -12.88 -1.58 -4.10
CA ALA A 124 -12.33 -1.46 -2.75
C ALA A 124 -12.86 -0.24 -1.97
N ARG A 125 -13.81 0.52 -2.53
CA ARG A 125 -14.33 1.73 -1.88
C ARG A 125 -15.06 1.43 -0.56
N GLU A 126 -15.86 0.38 -0.57
CA GLU A 126 -16.57 -0.18 0.58
C GLU A 126 -16.08 -1.62 0.75
N THR A 127 -15.54 -1.96 1.92
CA THR A 127 -14.95 -3.27 2.20
C THR A 127 -15.41 -3.87 3.52
N ARG A 128 -16.54 -3.38 4.05
CA ARG A 128 -17.03 -3.72 5.39
C ARG A 128 -17.45 -5.19 5.45
N LEU A 129 -18.27 -5.63 4.51
CA LEU A 129 -18.73 -7.03 4.41
C LEU A 129 -17.56 -7.96 4.08
N MET A 130 -16.67 -7.55 3.17
CA MET A 130 -15.46 -8.30 2.88
C MET A 130 -14.60 -8.47 4.14
N GLY A 131 -14.43 -7.40 4.91
CA GLY A 131 -13.71 -7.40 6.18
C GLY A 131 -14.36 -8.31 7.22
N MET A 132 -15.69 -8.27 7.36
CA MET A 132 -16.45 -9.19 8.23
C MET A 132 -16.23 -10.65 7.83
N MET A 133 -16.32 -10.95 6.54
CA MET A 133 -16.12 -12.28 5.97
C MET A 133 -14.69 -12.79 6.19
N LEU A 134 -13.67 -11.95 5.96
CA LEU A 134 -12.29 -12.33 6.24
C LEU A 134 -12.05 -12.55 7.74
N ARG A 135 -12.65 -11.75 8.63
CA ARG A 135 -12.55 -11.98 10.08
C ARG A 135 -13.17 -13.31 10.49
N SER A 136 -14.38 -13.62 10.03
CA SER A 136 -15.03 -14.89 10.34
C SER A 136 -14.34 -16.10 9.71
N ALA A 137 -13.66 -15.93 8.58
CA ALA A 137 -12.90 -17.01 7.92
C ALA A 137 -11.51 -17.24 8.54
N LEU A 138 -10.83 -16.19 9.01
CA LEU A 138 -9.39 -16.24 9.35
C LEU A 138 -9.08 -16.00 10.82
N CYS A 139 -9.96 -15.31 11.55
CA CYS A 139 -9.68 -14.84 12.92
C CYS A 139 -10.52 -15.57 13.99
N GLU A 140 -11.67 -16.12 13.61
CA GLU A 140 -12.59 -16.84 14.50
C GLU A 140 -12.30 -18.34 14.53
N GLU A 141 -12.70 -19.04 15.59
CA GLU A 141 -12.48 -20.48 15.70
C GLU A 141 -13.32 -21.25 14.66
N PRO A 142 -12.77 -22.31 14.03
CA PRO A 142 -13.31 -22.97 12.83
C PRO A 142 -14.63 -23.76 13.03
N GLN A 143 -15.36 -23.51 14.11
CA GLN A 143 -16.57 -24.27 14.47
C GLN A 143 -17.86 -23.69 13.86
N VAL A 144 -17.82 -22.52 13.20
CA VAL A 144 -19.05 -21.77 12.90
C VAL A 144 -19.30 -21.47 11.41
N SER A 145 -18.29 -21.39 10.54
CA SER A 145 -18.49 -20.90 9.16
C SER A 145 -18.07 -21.89 8.07
N HIS A 146 -18.88 -22.00 7.01
CA HIS A 146 -18.55 -22.73 5.77
C HIS A 146 -17.68 -21.90 4.80
N LEU A 147 -16.99 -20.88 5.31
CA LEU A 147 -16.19 -19.96 4.49
C LEU A 147 -14.88 -20.61 4.06
N SER A 148 -14.39 -20.19 2.88
CA SER A 148 -13.06 -20.56 2.41
C SER A 148 -12.00 -20.09 3.40
N SER A 149 -11.03 -20.96 3.70
CA SER A 149 -9.84 -20.60 4.49
C SER A 149 -8.81 -19.80 3.69
N PHE A 150 -9.05 -19.57 2.39
CA PHE A 150 -8.14 -18.90 1.46
C PHE A 150 -6.72 -19.49 1.50
N ALA A 151 -6.63 -20.81 1.68
CA ALA A 151 -5.38 -21.53 1.93
C ALA A 151 -4.33 -21.37 0.80
N HIS A 152 -4.77 -20.98 -0.40
CA HIS A 152 -3.93 -20.82 -1.58
C HIS A 152 -3.62 -19.36 -1.93
N LEU A 153 -4.18 -18.37 -1.21
CA LEU A 153 -4.05 -16.96 -1.55
C LEU A 153 -2.64 -16.46 -1.21
N GLN A 154 -1.90 -16.04 -2.23
CA GLN A 154 -0.48 -15.67 -2.17
C GLN A 154 -0.27 -14.17 -2.40
N ASP A 155 -1.00 -13.57 -3.34
CA ASP A 155 -0.86 -12.16 -3.70
C ASP A 155 -2.20 -11.44 -3.50
N VAL A 156 -2.20 -10.40 -2.67
CA VAL A 156 -3.37 -9.57 -2.41
C VAL A 156 -3.03 -8.11 -2.65
N THR A 157 -3.73 -7.51 -3.61
CA THR A 157 -3.67 -6.07 -3.90
C THR A 157 -5.07 -5.49 -3.80
N ILE A 158 -5.27 -4.56 -2.87
CA ILE A 158 -6.53 -3.83 -2.70
C ILE A 158 -6.22 -2.34 -2.76
N VAL A 159 -6.54 -1.72 -3.89
CA VAL A 159 -6.28 -0.31 -4.16
C VAL A 159 -7.45 0.50 -3.64
N TYR A 160 -7.30 1.16 -2.49
CA TYR A 160 -8.37 2.03 -1.98
C TYR A 160 -8.42 3.38 -2.71
N PRO A 161 -9.59 4.02 -2.80
CA PRO A 161 -9.68 5.42 -3.22
C PRO A 161 -8.81 6.33 -2.35
N PHE A 162 -8.32 7.41 -2.95
CA PHE A 162 -7.59 8.44 -2.23
C PHE A 162 -8.44 9.06 -1.10
N ILE A 163 -7.80 9.44 0.01
CA ILE A 163 -8.52 10.06 1.13
C ILE A 163 -9.19 11.36 0.67
N GLY A 164 -10.51 11.39 0.81
CA GLY A 164 -11.32 12.55 0.49
C GLY A 164 -11.06 13.77 1.37
N LEU A 165 -11.25 14.98 0.84
CA LEU A 165 -11.11 16.23 1.60
C LEU A 165 -12.10 16.31 2.75
N ASP A 166 -11.67 16.70 3.95
CA ASP A 166 -12.49 16.78 5.16
C ASP A 166 -13.21 15.46 5.51
N ILE A 167 -12.66 14.30 5.11
CA ILE A 167 -13.34 13.00 5.28
C ILE A 167 -13.85 12.75 6.71
N ARG A 168 -13.09 13.20 7.73
CA ARG A 168 -13.44 13.02 9.15
C ARG A 168 -14.61 13.88 9.62
N ARG A 169 -15.04 14.86 8.83
CA ARG A 169 -16.31 15.57 9.09
C ARG A 169 -17.53 14.74 8.67
N TYR A 170 -17.33 13.75 7.81
CA TYR A 170 -18.40 12.94 7.22
C TYR A 170 -18.45 11.53 7.79
N THR A 171 -17.29 10.96 8.11
CA THR A 171 -17.22 9.59 8.63
C THR A 171 -15.99 9.37 9.49
N ASP A 172 -16.21 8.71 10.63
CA ASP A 172 -15.16 8.18 11.50
C ASP A 172 -14.81 6.73 11.16
N VAL A 173 -15.48 6.13 10.16
CA VAL A 173 -15.22 4.76 9.74
C VAL A 173 -13.81 4.66 9.17
N ARG A 174 -13.08 3.64 9.63
CA ARG A 174 -11.72 3.30 9.22
C ARG A 174 -11.73 1.95 8.55
N ASN A 175 -10.92 1.76 7.52
CA ASN A 175 -10.80 0.46 6.88
C ASN A 175 -9.88 -0.52 7.65
N THR A 176 -9.23 -0.08 8.72
CA THR A 176 -8.24 -0.87 9.45
C THR A 176 -8.79 -2.24 9.87
N THR A 177 -10.00 -2.30 10.42
CA THR A 177 -10.63 -3.55 10.85
C THR A 177 -10.91 -4.52 9.70
N ASP A 178 -11.05 -4.00 8.48
CA ASP A 178 -11.38 -4.77 7.29
C ASP A 178 -10.15 -5.28 6.56
N VAL A 179 -9.01 -4.59 6.73
CA VAL A 179 -7.74 -4.90 6.06
C VAL A 179 -6.81 -5.76 6.92
N LEU A 180 -6.76 -5.57 8.25
CA LEU A 180 -5.90 -6.37 9.13
C LEU A 180 -6.11 -7.91 9.05
N PRO A 181 -7.32 -8.45 8.75
CA PRO A 181 -7.49 -9.88 8.52
C PRO A 181 -6.61 -10.46 7.41
N LEU A 182 -6.17 -9.67 6.43
CA LEU A 182 -5.28 -10.13 5.37
C LEU A 182 -3.94 -10.69 5.91
N LEU A 183 -3.49 -10.23 7.07
CA LEU A 183 -2.27 -10.72 7.71
C LEU A 183 -2.44 -12.10 8.36
N TYR A 184 -3.66 -12.62 8.46
CA TYR A 184 -3.95 -13.98 8.92
C TYR A 184 -3.98 -15.01 7.79
N LEU A 185 -3.85 -14.56 6.53
CA LEU A 185 -3.84 -15.47 5.38
C LEU A 185 -2.64 -16.45 5.48
N PRO A 186 -2.87 -17.77 5.42
CA PRO A 186 -1.85 -18.76 5.74
C PRO A 186 -0.73 -18.86 4.69
N SER A 187 -1.03 -18.51 3.45
CA SER A 187 -0.12 -18.63 2.31
C SER A 187 0.29 -17.30 1.70
N VAL A 188 -0.07 -16.16 2.32
CA VAL A 188 0.19 -14.86 1.72
C VAL A 188 1.69 -14.55 1.67
N GLU A 189 2.14 -14.14 0.49
CA GLU A 189 3.54 -13.79 0.20
C GLU A 189 3.66 -12.27 -0.05
N ARG A 190 2.61 -11.65 -0.58
CA ARG A 190 2.58 -10.24 -0.96
C ARG A 190 1.26 -9.59 -0.57
N ILE A 191 1.33 -8.46 0.12
CA ILE A 191 0.17 -7.60 0.41
C ILE A 191 0.48 -6.19 -0.06
N ARG A 192 -0.45 -5.61 -0.83
CA ARG A 192 -0.44 -4.19 -1.22
C ARG A 192 -1.78 -3.57 -0.90
N THR A 193 -1.79 -2.62 0.03
CA THR A 193 -3.05 -2.04 0.50
C THR A 193 -2.86 -0.69 1.19
N PHE A 194 -3.97 -0.05 1.46
CA PHE A 194 -4.06 1.17 2.23
C PHE A 194 -4.59 0.80 3.62
N VAL A 195 -3.96 1.30 4.68
CA VAL A 195 -4.42 1.06 6.06
C VAL A 195 -4.56 2.39 6.77
N ASP A 196 -5.78 2.69 7.18
CA ASP A 196 -6.07 3.87 7.98
C ASP A 196 -5.56 3.72 9.42
N ASN A 197 -5.43 4.83 10.14
CA ASN A 197 -4.89 4.89 11.50
C ASN A 197 -6.01 4.81 12.54
N PRO A 198 -6.18 3.69 13.26
CA PRO A 198 -7.22 3.57 14.27
C PRO A 198 -6.86 4.36 15.54
N ILE A 199 -7.85 4.76 16.34
CA ILE A 199 -7.60 5.36 17.67
C ILE A 199 -6.87 4.38 18.58
N THR A 200 -7.24 3.10 18.49
CA THR A 200 -6.60 2.01 19.22
C THR A 200 -6.32 0.89 18.24
N PHE A 201 -5.04 0.58 18.07
CA PHE A 201 -4.63 -0.54 17.23
C PHE A 201 -4.93 -1.86 17.95
N MET A 202 -5.77 -2.69 17.34
CA MET A 202 -6.06 -4.03 17.84
C MET A 202 -6.13 -5.01 16.68
N TRP A 203 -5.54 -6.19 16.91
CA TRP A 203 -5.67 -7.30 15.99
C TRP A 203 -7.10 -7.86 16.02
N PRO A 204 -7.68 -8.24 14.86
CA PRO A 204 -9.05 -8.74 14.80
C PRO A 204 -9.22 -10.14 15.40
N GLY A 205 -8.15 -10.95 15.44
CA GLY A 205 -8.13 -12.26 16.08
C GLY A 205 -7.76 -12.18 17.56
N LYS A 206 -8.04 -13.27 18.28
CA LYS A 206 -7.67 -13.44 19.70
C LYS A 206 -6.17 -13.32 19.96
N TYR A 207 -5.36 -13.66 18.97
CA TYR A 207 -3.89 -13.60 19.01
C TYR A 207 -3.39 -12.82 17.80
N PRO A 208 -2.25 -12.12 17.92
CA PRO A 208 -1.60 -11.51 16.76
C PRO A 208 -1.35 -12.52 15.63
N PRO A 209 -1.41 -12.11 14.36
CA PRO A 209 -1.16 -13.01 13.24
C PRO A 209 0.30 -13.46 13.19
N ASN A 210 0.56 -14.55 12.45
CA ASN A 210 1.90 -15.05 12.16
C ASN A 210 2.08 -15.31 10.65
N PRO A 211 2.21 -14.24 9.83
CA PRO A 211 2.34 -14.35 8.38
C PRO A 211 3.75 -14.82 7.96
N SER A 212 4.08 -16.07 8.26
CA SER A 212 5.43 -16.65 8.07
C SER A 212 5.94 -16.67 6.62
N ARG A 213 5.04 -16.56 5.63
CA ARG A 213 5.37 -16.54 4.20
C ARG A 213 5.41 -15.14 3.60
N LEU A 214 4.97 -14.11 4.33
CA LEU A 214 4.88 -12.75 3.81
C LEU A 214 6.28 -12.18 3.61
N ALA A 215 6.64 -11.98 2.35
CA ALA A 215 7.96 -11.49 1.95
C ALA A 215 7.92 -10.03 1.47
N SER A 216 6.78 -9.54 0.99
CA SER A 216 6.62 -8.18 0.48
C SER A 216 5.37 -7.50 1.04
N LEU A 217 5.53 -6.27 1.50
CA LEU A 217 4.45 -5.47 2.06
C LEU A 217 4.52 -4.05 1.48
N ASP A 218 3.41 -3.57 0.92
CA ASP A 218 3.24 -2.21 0.41
C ASP A 218 2.06 -1.57 1.14
N LEU A 219 2.37 -0.58 2.00
CA LEU A 219 1.41 0.10 2.86
C LEU A 219 1.35 1.58 2.55
N THR A 220 0.13 2.07 2.35
CA THR A 220 -0.17 3.49 2.24
C THR A 220 -0.91 3.98 3.49
N MET A 221 -0.63 5.23 3.91
CA MET A 221 -1.25 5.98 5.01
C MET A 221 -0.96 5.56 6.45
N LEU A 222 -0.61 4.30 6.71
CA LEU A 222 -0.35 3.85 8.08
C LEU A 222 0.84 4.62 8.67
N ARG A 223 0.65 5.25 9.83
CA ARG A 223 1.65 6.11 10.48
C ARG A 223 2.57 5.30 11.38
N GLU A 224 3.71 5.91 11.70
CA GLU A 224 4.66 5.44 12.70
C GLU A 224 3.98 5.11 14.04
N GLY A 225 4.53 4.14 14.76
CA GLY A 225 3.91 3.48 15.91
C GLY A 225 2.96 2.36 15.48
N HIS A 226 1.97 2.66 14.64
CA HIS A 226 1.07 1.63 14.08
C HIS A 226 1.76 0.76 13.03
N LEU A 227 2.66 1.36 12.24
CA LEU A 227 3.55 0.60 11.36
C LEU A 227 4.36 -0.43 12.17
N GLY A 228 4.94 -0.03 13.31
CA GLY A 228 5.64 -0.92 14.22
C GLY A 228 4.80 -2.10 14.71
N GLN A 229 3.51 -1.88 15.00
CA GLN A 229 2.60 -2.98 15.36
C GLN A 229 2.49 -4.02 14.24
N VAL A 230 2.35 -3.59 12.99
CA VAL A 230 2.32 -4.49 11.82
C VAL A 230 3.69 -5.16 11.60
N LEU A 231 4.79 -4.42 11.72
CA LEU A 231 6.13 -4.96 11.52
C LEU A 231 6.54 -5.98 12.61
N SER A 232 6.01 -5.84 13.83
CA SER A 232 6.28 -6.75 14.95
C SER A 232 5.88 -8.21 14.69
N VAL A 233 4.89 -8.42 13.82
CA VAL A 233 4.37 -9.75 13.43
C VAL A 233 4.89 -10.22 12.07
N THR A 234 5.46 -9.35 11.23
CA THR A 234 5.97 -9.67 9.89
C THR A 234 7.49 -9.91 9.89
N ARG A 235 7.98 -10.71 10.84
CA ARG A 235 9.42 -10.92 11.10
C ARG A 235 10.21 -11.58 9.96
N GLY A 236 9.53 -12.08 8.92
CA GLY A 236 10.16 -12.65 7.71
C GLY A 236 10.21 -11.69 6.53
N LEU A 237 9.78 -10.43 6.71
CA LEU A 237 9.62 -9.46 5.64
C LEU A 237 10.95 -9.10 5.00
N ARG A 238 11.02 -9.16 3.66
CA ARG A 238 12.22 -8.82 2.87
C ARG A 238 12.09 -7.49 2.16
N LYS A 239 10.87 -7.15 1.72
CA LYS A 239 10.58 -5.91 1.01
C LYS A 239 9.47 -5.13 1.70
N LEU A 240 9.76 -3.87 2.03
CA LEU A 240 8.79 -2.91 2.53
C LEU A 240 8.72 -1.72 1.58
N GLN A 241 7.52 -1.41 1.11
CA GLN A 241 7.19 -0.12 0.53
C GLN A 241 6.22 0.58 1.47
N TRP A 242 6.57 1.79 1.88
CA TRP A 242 5.78 2.55 2.85
C TRP A 242 5.58 3.98 2.34
N ASP A 243 4.33 4.39 2.27
CA ASP A 243 3.93 5.70 1.76
C ASP A 243 3.40 6.57 2.89
N TRP A 244 4.25 7.49 3.34
CA TRP A 244 3.98 8.51 4.34
C TRP A 244 3.18 9.66 3.71
N TYR A 245 2.08 10.04 4.35
CA TYR A 245 1.27 11.12 3.82
C TYR A 245 0.64 11.96 4.93
N TYR A 246 0.51 13.26 4.65
CA TYR A 246 -0.11 14.23 5.54
C TYR A 246 -0.98 15.24 4.78
N ARG A 247 -2.14 15.57 5.36
CA ARG A 247 -3.00 16.67 4.92
C ARG A 247 -3.75 17.28 6.12
N PRO A 248 -3.80 18.62 6.28
CA PRO A 248 -4.35 19.25 7.49
C PRO A 248 -5.84 18.97 7.76
N ASP A 249 -6.66 18.84 6.71
CA ASP A 249 -8.10 18.59 6.83
C ASP A 249 -8.45 17.16 7.29
N ILE A 250 -7.49 16.23 7.28
CA ILE A 250 -7.70 14.88 7.81
C ILE A 250 -8.00 14.95 9.31
N LYS A 251 -7.41 15.91 10.05
CA LYS A 251 -7.67 16.17 11.48
C LYS A 251 -7.69 14.89 12.32
N ASP A 252 -6.56 14.19 12.33
CA ASP A 252 -6.39 12.91 13.02
C ASP A 252 -5.24 12.99 14.04
N HIS A 253 -5.35 12.24 15.14
CA HIS A 253 -4.34 12.26 16.20
C HIS A 253 -3.00 11.66 15.79
N PHE A 254 -2.99 10.75 14.82
CA PHE A 254 -1.80 10.04 14.33
C PHE A 254 -1.29 10.61 13.01
N VAL A 255 -2.20 11.10 12.15
CA VAL A 255 -1.81 11.77 10.90
C VAL A 255 -1.42 13.22 11.18
N SER A 256 -0.22 13.39 11.74
CA SER A 256 0.36 14.69 12.05
C SER A 256 1.34 15.17 10.97
N ASN A 257 1.71 16.45 11.04
CA ASN A 257 2.72 17.06 10.18
C ASN A 257 4.16 16.78 10.63
N ILE A 258 4.34 15.94 11.64
CA ILE A 258 5.65 15.57 12.18
C ILE A 258 6.07 14.23 11.56
N ILE A 259 7.32 14.15 11.11
CA ILE A 259 7.98 12.89 10.74
C ILE A 259 8.87 12.49 11.92
N ASP A 260 8.40 11.54 12.72
CA ASP A 260 9.14 11.04 13.89
C ASP A 260 10.15 9.96 13.48
N LEU A 261 11.41 10.37 13.30
CA LEU A 261 12.50 9.52 12.85
C LEU A 261 12.91 8.46 13.88
N ASP A 262 12.74 8.75 15.18
CA ASP A 262 13.04 7.79 16.24
C ASP A 262 11.97 6.71 16.30
N GLN A 263 10.68 7.09 16.16
CA GLN A 263 9.60 6.12 16.08
C GLN A 263 9.68 5.28 14.80
N ILE A 264 10.05 5.86 13.65
CA ILE A 264 10.30 5.09 12.42
C ILE A 264 11.44 4.09 12.63
N ALA A 265 12.54 4.51 13.27
CA ALA A 265 13.66 3.61 13.57
C ALA A 265 13.22 2.45 14.49
N ALA A 266 12.42 2.76 15.53
CA ALA A 266 11.87 1.78 16.44
C ALA A 266 10.96 0.77 15.71
N ASP A 267 10.08 1.25 14.83
CA ASP A 267 9.18 0.42 14.04
C ASP A 267 9.94 -0.53 13.10
N LEU A 268 10.93 0.00 12.37
CA LEU A 268 11.74 -0.78 11.43
C LEU A 268 12.67 -1.77 12.13
N SER A 269 13.03 -1.53 13.40
CA SER A 269 13.88 -2.44 14.18
C SER A 269 13.29 -3.86 14.29
N HIS A 270 11.96 -4.00 14.19
CA HIS A 270 11.28 -5.30 14.22
C HIS A 270 11.64 -6.22 13.04
N VAL A 271 12.10 -5.65 11.92
CA VAL A 271 12.43 -6.37 10.68
C VAL A 271 13.90 -6.16 10.25
N GLN A 272 14.73 -5.59 11.13
CA GLN A 272 16.13 -5.25 10.82
C GLN A 272 16.99 -6.44 10.38
N GLU A 273 16.63 -7.66 10.81
CA GLU A 273 17.36 -8.90 10.50
C GLU A 273 16.93 -9.55 9.18
N THR A 274 15.85 -9.08 8.55
CA THR A 274 15.29 -9.70 7.34
C THR A 274 15.06 -8.75 6.17
N LEU A 275 14.87 -7.46 6.45
CA LEU A 275 14.54 -6.45 5.45
C LEU A 275 15.75 -6.14 4.56
N THR A 276 15.63 -6.43 3.26
CA THR A 276 16.68 -6.20 2.25
C THR A 276 16.37 -5.01 1.34
N ASP A 277 15.08 -4.72 1.13
CA ASP A 277 14.62 -3.68 0.22
C ASP A 277 13.62 -2.78 0.96
N LEU A 278 13.98 -1.51 1.15
CA LEU A 278 13.14 -0.49 1.76
C LEU A 278 12.89 0.64 0.76
N THR A 279 11.61 0.94 0.53
CA THR A 279 11.15 2.11 -0.22
C THR A 279 10.24 2.94 0.64
N ILE A 280 10.62 4.19 0.90
CA ILE A 280 9.78 5.18 1.55
C ILE A 280 9.39 6.22 0.51
N THR A 281 8.10 6.50 0.41
CA THR A 281 7.58 7.66 -0.32
C THR A 281 6.94 8.61 0.66
N ALA A 282 6.98 9.91 0.36
CA ALA A 282 6.40 10.90 1.25
C ALA A 282 5.70 12.02 0.48
N GLY A 283 4.60 12.50 1.01
CA GLY A 283 3.98 13.70 0.48
C GLY A 283 3.07 14.42 1.47
N SER A 284 2.85 15.68 1.14
CA SER A 284 1.93 16.58 1.79
C SER A 284 1.10 17.28 0.73
N ASP A 285 -0.15 17.58 1.01
CA ASP A 285 -0.97 18.43 0.14
C ASP A 285 -1.72 19.48 0.97
N CYS A 286 -2.17 20.52 0.28
CA CYS A 286 -2.98 21.59 0.84
C CYS A 286 -4.41 21.10 1.12
N SER A 287 -5.09 21.75 2.08
CA SER A 287 -6.55 21.74 2.06
C SER A 287 -7.04 22.63 0.91
N GLU A 288 -8.27 22.39 0.44
CA GLU A 288 -8.85 22.87 -0.83
C GLU A 288 -8.65 24.36 -1.19
N ALA A 289 -8.36 25.22 -0.22
CA ALA A 289 -8.23 26.67 -0.38
C ALA A 289 -6.87 27.24 0.08
N ASP A 290 -5.96 26.41 0.59
CA ASP A 290 -4.67 26.91 1.09
C ASP A 290 -3.69 27.11 -0.07
N ALA A 291 -3.26 28.35 -0.26
CA ALA A 291 -2.26 28.70 -1.27
C ALA A 291 -0.89 28.09 -0.95
N GLU A 292 -0.65 27.76 0.31
CA GLU A 292 0.62 27.28 0.83
C GLU A 292 0.51 25.82 1.28
N ARG A 293 1.57 25.03 1.01
CA ARG A 293 1.68 23.68 1.55
C ARG A 293 1.85 23.75 3.06
N PRO A 294 1.29 22.77 3.79
CA PRO A 294 1.43 22.77 5.23
C PRO A 294 2.86 22.46 5.63
N GLU A 295 3.36 23.19 6.61
CA GLU A 295 4.66 22.95 7.23
C GLU A 295 4.77 21.50 7.71
N VAL A 296 5.85 20.83 7.30
CA VAL A 296 6.21 19.48 7.77
C VAL A 296 7.53 19.58 8.50
N THR A 297 7.64 18.93 9.64
CA THR A 297 8.84 18.99 10.49
C THR A 297 9.34 17.59 10.82
N PHE A 298 10.62 17.50 11.19
CA PHE A 298 11.24 16.28 11.68
C PHE A 298 11.40 16.32 13.20
N SER A 299 11.24 15.16 13.84
CA SER A 299 11.68 14.94 15.21
C SER A 299 12.58 13.70 15.28
N GLY A 300 13.46 13.66 16.28
CA GLY A 300 14.37 12.53 16.50
C GLY A 300 15.67 12.61 15.71
N SER A 301 16.36 11.48 15.62
CA SER A 301 17.69 11.36 15.03
C SER A 301 17.64 10.96 13.55
N PHE A 302 18.47 11.61 12.71
CA PHE A 302 18.70 11.23 11.30
C PHE A 302 19.54 9.94 11.13
N LYS A 303 19.53 9.06 12.14
CA LYS A 303 20.13 7.73 12.13
C LYS A 303 19.11 6.62 11.90
N THR A 304 17.92 6.97 11.39
CA THR A 304 16.76 6.09 11.20
C THR A 304 17.10 4.76 10.54
N PHE A 305 17.98 4.78 9.54
CA PHE A 305 18.31 3.58 8.76
C PHE A 305 19.60 2.89 9.18
N SER A 306 20.40 3.50 10.05
CA SER A 306 21.74 3.01 10.41
C SER A 306 21.74 1.60 11.02
N GLY A 307 20.68 1.24 11.76
CA GLY A 307 20.50 -0.09 12.37
C GLY A 307 20.08 -1.19 11.40
N LEU A 308 19.68 -0.85 10.17
CA LEU A 308 19.10 -1.78 9.19
C LEU A 308 20.21 -2.47 8.39
N HIS A 309 21.01 -3.25 9.09
CA HIS A 309 22.22 -3.90 8.58
C HIS A 309 21.97 -4.90 7.45
N MET A 310 20.74 -5.38 7.23
CA MET A 310 20.41 -6.29 6.12
C MET A 310 19.98 -5.56 4.84
N ILE A 311 19.77 -4.23 4.88
CA ILE A 311 19.35 -3.47 3.72
C ILE A 311 20.43 -3.48 2.64
N GLU A 312 20.01 -3.88 1.44
CA GLU A 312 20.80 -3.82 0.22
C GLU A 312 20.32 -2.69 -0.69
N LYS A 313 19.01 -2.38 -0.68
CA LYS A 313 18.41 -1.31 -1.47
C LYS A 313 17.60 -0.37 -0.58
N LEU A 314 18.00 0.89 -0.55
CA LEU A 314 17.29 1.95 0.14
C LEU A 314 16.79 2.97 -0.88
N GLU A 315 15.48 3.20 -0.90
CA GLU A 315 14.85 4.32 -1.59
C GLU A 315 14.14 5.20 -0.56
N ALA A 316 14.51 6.47 -0.48
CA ALA A 316 13.93 7.40 0.47
C ALA A 316 13.91 8.84 -0.06
N PRO A 317 12.98 9.69 0.43
CA PRO A 317 13.01 11.13 0.16
C PRO A 317 14.29 11.75 0.68
N ILE A 318 14.87 12.70 -0.07
CA ILE A 318 16.06 13.45 0.37
C ILE A 318 15.92 13.98 1.82
N PRO A 319 14.77 14.57 2.23
CA PRO A 319 14.64 15.13 3.57
C PRO A 319 14.73 14.10 4.69
N PHE A 320 14.44 12.82 4.45
CA PHE A 320 14.55 11.78 5.49
C PHE A 320 16.01 11.51 5.90
N LEU A 321 16.98 11.93 5.09
CA LEU A 321 18.40 11.78 5.37
C LEU A 321 19.08 13.11 5.70
N LEU A 322 18.65 14.19 5.05
CA LEU A 322 19.35 15.49 5.08
C LEU A 322 18.52 16.62 5.70
N GLY A 323 17.29 16.36 6.13
CA GLY A 323 16.36 17.38 6.59
C GLY A 323 15.87 18.30 5.47
N PHE A 324 15.10 19.33 5.84
CA PHE A 324 14.62 20.36 4.91
C PHE A 324 15.60 21.52 4.70
N SER A 325 16.61 21.64 5.57
CA SER A 325 17.61 22.72 5.52
C SER A 325 18.95 22.23 6.01
N SER A 326 20.03 22.79 5.46
CA SER A 326 21.41 22.57 5.94
C SER A 326 21.64 22.94 7.42
N SER A 327 20.76 23.79 7.97
CA SER A 327 20.79 24.22 9.37
C SER A 327 19.93 23.35 10.30
N ALA A 328 19.28 22.31 9.76
CA ALA A 328 18.40 21.44 10.54
C ALA A 328 19.18 20.77 11.68
N PRO A 329 18.66 20.86 12.92
CA PRO A 329 19.35 20.29 14.07
C PRO A 329 19.37 18.76 13.96
N TYR A 330 20.43 18.14 14.49
CA TYR A 330 20.60 16.67 14.58
C TYR A 330 20.77 15.92 13.26
N VAL A 331 20.86 16.62 12.12
CA VAL A 331 21.30 16.01 10.87
C VAL A 331 22.74 15.52 11.02
N VAL A 332 22.99 14.29 10.60
CA VAL A 332 24.31 13.66 10.62
C VAL A 332 24.80 13.43 9.20
N GLY A 333 26.10 13.15 9.04
CA GLY A 333 26.65 12.77 7.74
C GLY A 333 26.00 11.49 7.21
N LEU A 334 25.93 11.35 5.88
CA LEU A 334 25.37 10.15 5.24
C LEU A 334 26.13 8.88 5.65
N GLU A 335 27.41 9.00 5.98
CA GLU A 335 28.23 7.93 6.54
C GLU A 335 27.73 7.38 7.88
N GLU A 336 27.02 8.20 8.67
CA GLU A 336 26.38 7.80 9.93
C GLU A 336 24.91 7.43 9.76
N ALA A 337 24.21 8.06 8.80
CA ALA A 337 22.79 7.84 8.56
C ALA A 337 22.49 6.52 7.83
N LEU A 338 23.38 6.10 6.92
CA LEU A 338 23.16 4.97 6.02
C LEU A 338 23.67 3.64 6.60
N PRO A 339 22.94 2.53 6.38
CA PRO A 339 23.43 1.20 6.72
C PRO A 339 24.59 0.75 5.83
N GLY A 340 25.59 0.10 6.43
CA GLY A 340 26.84 -0.21 5.74
C GLY A 340 26.78 -1.29 4.64
N ASN A 341 25.70 -2.06 4.58
CA ASN A 341 25.50 -3.12 3.57
C ASN A 341 24.75 -2.65 2.31
N ILE A 342 24.40 -1.36 2.21
CA ILE A 342 23.74 -0.81 1.02
C ILE A 342 24.55 -1.07 -0.23
N GLN A 343 23.86 -1.58 -1.24
CA GLN A 343 24.35 -1.73 -2.60
C GLN A 343 23.80 -0.64 -3.51
N TRP A 344 22.54 -0.23 -3.28
CA TRP A 344 21.86 0.80 -4.07
C TRP A 344 21.15 1.80 -3.16
N LEU A 345 21.54 3.07 -3.28
CA LEU A 345 20.83 4.20 -2.69
C LEU A 345 20.04 4.93 -3.78
N THR A 346 18.74 5.13 -3.57
CA THR A 346 17.88 5.94 -4.43
C THR A 346 17.29 7.09 -3.60
N LEU A 347 17.59 8.32 -3.99
CA LEU A 347 17.00 9.51 -3.39
C LEU A 347 15.87 10.02 -4.26
N THR A 348 14.75 10.38 -3.65
CA THR A 348 13.59 10.95 -4.34
C THR A 348 13.38 12.42 -3.98
N ASP A 349 12.77 13.16 -4.90
CA ASP A 349 12.31 14.55 -4.68
C ASP A 349 10.93 14.62 -4.01
N ASP A 350 10.52 13.55 -3.34
CA ASP A 350 9.30 13.51 -2.54
C ASP A 350 9.36 14.59 -1.45
N LEU A 351 8.28 15.37 -1.32
CA LEU A 351 8.10 16.59 -0.50
C LEU A 351 8.70 17.90 -1.07
N CYS A 352 9.32 17.94 -2.26
CA CYS A 352 10.16 19.08 -2.75
C CYS A 352 9.45 20.43 -2.94
N LEU A 353 8.16 20.48 -2.67
CA LEU A 353 7.33 21.67 -2.75
C LEU A 353 7.11 22.33 -1.39
N GLN A 354 7.70 21.79 -0.32
CA GLN A 354 7.65 22.43 1.00
C GLN A 354 8.43 23.74 1.00
N TYR A 355 7.88 24.77 1.65
CA TYR A 355 8.50 26.09 1.70
C TYR A 355 9.79 26.08 2.50
N GLU A 356 9.81 25.27 3.57
CA GLU A 356 10.99 25.01 4.39
C GLU A 356 12.10 24.35 3.57
N TRP A 357 11.73 23.74 2.43
CA TRP A 357 12.67 23.18 1.49
C TRP A 357 13.17 24.27 0.53
N GLU A 358 14.11 25.07 1.03
CA GLU A 358 14.67 26.26 0.39
C GLU A 358 15.71 25.94 -0.72
N TRP A 359 15.39 25.02 -1.64
CA TRP A 359 16.31 24.50 -2.68
C TRP A 359 16.96 25.54 -3.62
N GLN A 360 16.50 26.79 -3.65
CA GLN A 360 17.07 27.81 -4.54
C GLN A 360 18.55 28.14 -4.19
N TRP A 361 19.02 27.74 -3.01
CA TRP A 361 20.40 27.99 -2.55
C TRP A 361 21.15 26.71 -2.11
N GLU A 362 20.53 25.54 -2.22
CA GLU A 362 20.99 24.30 -1.56
C GLU A 362 21.49 23.19 -2.51
N THR A 363 21.59 23.44 -3.83
CA THR A 363 22.30 22.54 -4.77
C THR A 363 23.68 22.16 -4.22
N GLU A 364 24.40 23.15 -3.68
CA GLU A 364 25.71 22.97 -3.04
C GLU A 364 25.64 22.12 -1.76
N TYR A 365 24.54 22.18 -1.00
CA TYR A 365 24.38 21.39 0.21
C TYR A 365 24.22 19.90 -0.13
N LEU A 366 23.32 19.56 -1.06
CA LEU A 366 23.14 18.17 -1.50
C LEU A 366 24.41 17.62 -2.16
N LEU A 367 25.00 18.39 -3.08
CA LEU A 367 26.28 18.01 -3.69
C LEU A 367 27.38 17.87 -2.65
N GLY A 368 27.46 18.77 -1.67
CA GLY A 368 28.43 18.73 -0.59
C GLY A 368 28.30 17.48 0.28
N ALA A 369 27.08 17.16 0.71
CA ALA A 369 26.79 15.96 1.49
C ALA A 369 27.14 14.68 0.71
N LEU A 370 26.71 14.59 -0.55
CA LEU A 370 27.03 13.45 -1.42
C LEU A 370 28.53 13.35 -1.69
N ARG A 371 29.21 14.47 -1.97
CA ARG A 371 30.65 14.50 -2.23
C ARG A 371 31.45 14.07 -1.01
N SER A 372 31.10 14.57 0.17
CA SER A 372 31.73 14.19 1.44
C SER A 372 31.61 12.68 1.67
N TRP A 373 30.40 12.14 1.52
CA TRP A 373 30.15 10.71 1.66
C TRP A 373 30.90 9.86 0.62
N LEU A 374 30.86 10.27 -0.65
CA LEU A 374 31.48 9.56 -1.77
C LEU A 374 33.01 9.65 -1.78
N GLN A 375 33.64 10.57 -1.04
CA GLN A 375 35.11 10.59 -0.92
C GLN A 375 35.63 9.37 -0.15
N ASP A 376 34.90 8.92 0.87
CA ASP A 376 35.31 7.87 1.81
C ASP A 376 34.30 6.70 1.89
N TRP A 377 33.45 6.54 0.88
CA TRP A 377 32.33 5.58 0.86
C TRP A 377 32.73 4.16 1.20
N ARG A 378 33.95 3.73 0.88
CA ARG A 378 34.45 2.37 1.18
C ARG A 378 34.56 2.09 2.67
N LYS A 379 34.64 3.11 3.52
CA LYS A 379 34.69 2.97 4.98
C LYS A 379 33.30 2.76 5.56
N SER A 380 32.31 3.52 5.09
CA SER A 380 30.95 3.55 5.63
C SER A 380 29.98 2.61 4.90
N THR A 381 30.11 2.50 3.58
CA THR A 381 29.20 1.74 2.69
C THR A 381 29.99 0.86 1.71
N PRO A 382 30.84 -0.07 2.17
CA PRO A 382 31.77 -0.83 1.34
C PRO A 382 31.14 -1.65 0.21
N ARG A 383 29.83 -1.93 0.27
CA ARG A 383 29.08 -2.71 -0.73
C ARG A 383 28.39 -1.86 -1.79
N LEU A 384 28.53 -0.53 -1.74
CA LEU A 384 27.87 0.39 -2.65
C LEU A 384 28.27 0.11 -4.11
N GLN A 385 27.27 -0.10 -4.94
CA GLN A 385 27.40 -0.33 -6.38
C GLN A 385 26.89 0.85 -7.19
N GLY A 386 25.87 1.53 -6.69
CA GLY A 386 25.26 2.64 -7.40
C GLY A 386 24.40 3.55 -6.54
N PHE A 387 24.20 4.75 -7.09
CA PHE A 387 23.39 5.81 -6.54
C PHE A 387 22.42 6.29 -7.61
N ARG A 388 21.19 6.60 -7.20
CA ARG A 388 20.13 7.09 -8.09
C ARG A 388 19.50 8.34 -7.52
N LEU A 389 19.29 9.32 -8.38
CA LEU A 389 18.38 10.43 -8.12
C LEU A 389 17.12 10.21 -8.96
N LEU A 390 16.01 9.89 -8.29
CA LEU A 390 14.73 9.55 -8.91
C LEU A 390 13.76 10.73 -8.78
N MET A 391 13.39 11.29 -9.93
CA MET A 391 12.51 12.45 -10.02
C MET A 391 11.06 12.01 -10.24
N ARG A 392 10.23 12.30 -9.24
CA ARG A 392 8.79 11.98 -9.20
C ARG A 392 7.94 13.23 -9.26
N VAL A 393 8.39 14.33 -8.65
CA VAL A 393 7.60 15.56 -8.55
C VAL A 393 8.01 16.56 -9.63
N PHE A 394 9.29 16.89 -9.71
CA PHE A 394 9.85 17.76 -10.75
C PHE A 394 10.37 16.95 -11.93
N LYS A 395 10.39 17.56 -13.12
CA LYS A 395 11.08 17.00 -14.27
C LYS A 395 12.55 17.31 -14.18
N VAL A 396 13.42 16.44 -14.72
CA VAL A 396 14.88 16.64 -14.68
C VAL A 396 15.29 18.02 -15.22
N ARG A 397 14.61 18.49 -16.27
CA ARG A 397 14.85 19.80 -16.90
C ARG A 397 14.56 21.02 -16.00
N HIS A 398 13.86 20.85 -14.89
CA HIS A 398 13.54 21.92 -13.95
C HIS A 398 14.54 21.98 -12.78
N TRP A 399 15.41 20.97 -12.66
CA TRP A 399 16.50 20.99 -11.69
C TRP A 399 17.68 21.82 -12.21
N ASP A 400 18.46 22.33 -11.27
CA ASP A 400 19.67 23.08 -11.53
C ASP A 400 20.65 22.25 -12.39
N PRO A 401 21.07 22.74 -13.57
CA PRO A 401 22.06 22.07 -14.39
C PRO A 401 23.38 21.76 -13.66
N GLU A 402 23.77 22.59 -12.69
CA GLU A 402 24.98 22.39 -11.89
C GLU A 402 24.87 21.16 -10.99
N LEU A 403 23.68 20.89 -10.41
CA LEU A 403 23.41 19.67 -9.66
C LEU A 403 23.60 18.43 -10.55
N ILE A 404 22.95 18.44 -11.72
CA ILE A 404 22.95 17.31 -12.65
C ILE A 404 24.37 17.02 -13.15
N GLN A 405 25.13 18.06 -13.48
CA GLN A 405 26.51 17.91 -13.91
C GLN A 405 27.42 17.47 -12.76
N GLY A 406 27.27 18.06 -11.57
CA GLY A 406 28.03 17.69 -10.37
C GLY A 406 27.85 16.22 -9.99
N LEU A 407 26.63 15.69 -10.07
CA LEU A 407 26.34 14.26 -9.88
C LEU A 407 27.07 13.38 -10.90
N ARG A 408 27.06 13.76 -12.19
CA ARG A 408 27.76 13.01 -13.24
C ARG A 408 29.28 13.00 -13.02
N ASP A 409 29.83 14.15 -12.66
CA ASP A 409 31.26 14.31 -12.40
C ASP A 409 31.70 13.47 -11.19
N MET A 410 30.89 13.42 -10.12
CA MET A 410 31.13 12.57 -8.96
C MET A 410 31.15 11.09 -9.34
N GLY A 411 30.23 10.64 -10.20
CA GLY A 411 30.21 9.25 -10.67
C GLY A 411 31.47 8.88 -11.44
N ALA A 412 31.94 9.78 -12.31
CA ALA A 412 33.19 9.60 -13.05
C ALA A 412 34.43 9.57 -12.14
N GLN A 413 34.46 10.40 -11.10
CA GLN A 413 35.59 10.48 -10.15
C GLN A 413 35.67 9.28 -9.20
N THR A 414 34.53 8.78 -8.74
CA THR A 414 34.44 7.75 -7.70
C THR A 414 34.36 6.34 -8.26
N GLY A 415 34.03 6.20 -9.55
CA GLY A 415 33.78 4.93 -10.22
C GLY A 415 32.43 4.29 -9.84
N ILE A 416 31.56 5.02 -9.13
CA ILE A 416 30.22 4.56 -8.75
C ILE A 416 29.23 4.87 -9.88
N ARG A 417 28.32 3.95 -10.15
CA ARG A 417 27.25 4.16 -11.13
C ARG A 417 26.24 5.16 -10.57
N ILE A 418 26.19 6.35 -11.16
CA ILE A 418 25.21 7.39 -10.83
C ILE A 418 24.17 7.48 -11.95
N GLU A 419 22.90 7.34 -11.58
CA GLU A 419 21.77 7.43 -12.50
C GLU A 419 20.82 8.56 -12.09
N ILE A 420 20.31 9.28 -13.08
CA ILE A 420 19.28 10.30 -12.89
C ILE A 420 18.09 9.84 -13.72
N ILE A 421 16.99 9.55 -13.04
CA ILE A 421 15.83 8.88 -13.62
C ILE A 421 14.62 9.79 -13.45
N GLU A 422 13.82 9.93 -14.50
CA GLU A 422 12.49 10.55 -14.43
C GLU A 422 11.44 9.43 -14.47
N GLU A 423 10.60 9.36 -13.45
CA GLU A 423 9.48 8.41 -13.39
C GLU A 423 8.16 9.18 -13.54
N ARG A 424 7.11 8.47 -13.97
CA ARG A 424 5.77 9.05 -14.00
C ARG A 424 5.38 9.46 -12.58
N ARG A 425 4.86 10.68 -12.42
CA ARG A 425 4.48 11.26 -11.13
C ARG A 425 3.55 10.31 -10.36
N LYS A 426 4.09 9.69 -9.32
CA LYS A 426 3.34 9.00 -8.27
C LYS A 426 2.99 10.01 -7.19
N TRP A 427 1.71 10.06 -6.80
CA TRP A 427 1.24 10.94 -5.74
C TRP A 427 1.25 10.17 -4.43
N ALA A 428 2.01 10.62 -3.44
CA ALA A 428 1.97 10.06 -2.10
C ALA A 428 0.53 10.14 -1.53
N GLY A 429 0.19 9.19 -0.67
CA GLY A 429 -1.16 8.98 -0.16
C GLY A 429 -2.12 8.34 -1.18
N LYS A 430 -1.72 8.20 -2.45
CA LYS A 430 -2.53 7.59 -3.51
C LYS A 430 -1.92 6.28 -4.00
N MET A 431 -2.74 5.24 -3.97
CA MET A 431 -2.38 3.97 -4.59
C MET A 431 -2.55 4.03 -6.10
N GLU A 432 -1.55 3.58 -6.85
CA GLU A 432 -1.61 3.45 -8.32
C GLU A 432 -2.14 2.06 -8.72
N SER A 433 -3.01 2.04 -9.73
CA SER A 433 -3.68 0.86 -10.31
C SER A 433 -2.92 0.14 -11.43
#